data_AF-A0A7W1GSD6-F1
#
_entry.id   AF-A0A7W1GSD6-F1
#
_cell.length_a   1.000
_cell.length_b   1.000
_cell.length_c   1.000
_cell.angle_alpha   90.00
_cell.angle_beta   90.00
_cell.angle_gamma   90.00
#
_symmetry.space_group_name_H-M   'P 1'
#
loop_
_entity.id
_entity.type
_entity.pdbx_description
1 polymer ?
#
loop_
_entity_poly.entity_id
_entity_poly.type
_entity_poly.pdbx_seq_one_letter_code
_entity_poly.pdbx_strand_id
1 'polypeptide(L)'
;MLGTAVGEVVDAWVQAIDGPDDPLAARTTPEALRALLYPTASGRDRLVIRGVDVKSMTIVAVTPGTLPEVRLQLDVVGVQYVEDRDTTEIMAGSKRRRSSTQQLWTLRLSDDPRRPWVVVDAVGVVPR
;
A
#
# COMPACT_ATOMS: atom_id res chain seq x y z
N MET A 1 -2.05 8.60 16.82
CA MET A 1 -0.94 7.64 17.09
C MET A 1 -0.60 6.90 15.79
N LEU A 2 0.63 6.43 15.62
CA LEU A 2 1.10 5.75 14.39
C LEU A 2 0.16 4.61 13.93
N GLY A 3 -0.28 3.73 14.85
CA GLY A 3 -1.16 2.62 14.49
C GLY A 3 -2.50 3.06 13.85
N THR A 4 -3.09 4.16 14.32
CA THR A 4 -4.29 4.75 13.70
C THR A 4 -4.00 5.20 12.27
N ALA A 5 -2.88 5.90 12.06
CA ALA A 5 -2.51 6.37 10.72
C ALA A 5 -2.27 5.21 9.75
N VAL A 6 -1.64 4.12 10.21
CA VAL A 6 -1.46 2.91 9.39
C VAL A 6 -2.80 2.29 9.04
N GLY A 7 -3.73 2.18 10.00
CA GLY A 7 -5.09 1.70 9.73
C GLY A 7 -5.80 2.53 8.67
N GLU A 8 -5.73 3.87 8.77
CA GLU A 8 -6.32 4.76 7.76
C GLU A 8 -5.68 4.63 6.38
N VAL A 9 -4.37 4.38 6.31
CA VAL A 9 -3.67 4.11 5.03
C VAL A 9 -4.15 2.78 4.45
N VAL A 10 -4.29 1.73 5.28
CA VAL A 10 -4.80 0.42 4.83
C VAL A 10 -6.22 0.56 4.30
N ASP A 11 -7.10 1.27 5.02
CA ASP A 11 -8.48 1.52 4.57
C ASP A 11 -8.51 2.27 3.24
N ALA A 12 -7.69 3.32 3.11
CA ALA A 12 -7.58 4.07 1.86
C ALA A 12 -7.01 3.22 0.71
N TRP A 13 -6.07 2.32 1.00
CA TRP A 13 -5.52 1.40 0.02
C TRP A 13 -6.56 0.38 -0.46
N VAL A 14 -7.36 -0.18 0.46
CA VAL A 14 -8.48 -1.06 0.14
C VAL A 14 -9.52 -0.35 -0.72
N GLN A 15 -9.84 0.90 -0.42
CA GLN A 15 -10.77 1.69 -1.22
C GLN A 15 -10.23 1.99 -2.61
N ALA A 16 -8.94 2.32 -2.72
CA ALA A 16 -8.33 2.65 -3.99
C ALA A 16 -8.34 1.44 -4.95
N ILE A 17 -8.15 0.21 -4.46
CA ILE A 17 -8.08 -1.00 -5.28
C ILE A 17 -9.22 -1.12 -6.31
N ASP A 18 -10.46 -0.88 -5.90
CA ASP A 18 -11.65 -0.93 -6.77
C ASP A 18 -12.26 0.48 -7.00
N GLY A 19 -11.54 1.55 -6.67
CA GLY A 19 -12.09 2.91 -6.56
C GLY A 19 -11.13 4.02 -7.01
N PRO A 20 -11.43 5.27 -6.60
CA PRO A 20 -10.56 6.41 -6.89
C PRO A 20 -9.30 6.37 -6.02
N ASP A 21 -8.22 6.93 -6.55
CA ASP A 21 -6.92 6.93 -5.87
C ASP A 21 -6.81 8.05 -4.81
N ASP A 22 -7.66 9.07 -4.88
CA ASP A 22 -7.57 10.30 -4.06
C ASP A 22 -7.46 10.06 -2.55
N PRO A 23 -8.23 9.13 -1.93
CA PRO A 23 -8.11 8.88 -0.50
C PRO A 23 -6.74 8.35 -0.10
N LEU A 24 -6.12 7.53 -0.95
CA LEU A 24 -4.78 7.00 -0.73
C LEU A 24 -3.73 8.05 -1.08
N ALA A 25 -3.88 8.75 -2.20
CA ALA A 25 -2.98 9.82 -2.64
C ALA A 25 -2.80 10.91 -1.57
N ALA A 26 -3.86 11.22 -0.82
CA ALA A 26 -3.81 12.21 0.25
C ALA A 26 -3.08 11.72 1.54
N ARG A 27 -2.54 10.49 1.52
CA ARG A 27 -1.77 9.86 2.61
C ARG A 27 -0.42 9.31 2.15
N THR A 28 -0.09 9.47 0.88
CA THR A 28 1.12 8.92 0.27
C THR A 28 1.81 9.97 -0.59
N THR A 29 3.12 9.86 -0.76
CA THR A 29 3.78 10.53 -1.89
C THR A 29 3.33 9.91 -3.22
N PRO A 30 3.44 10.62 -4.36
CA PRO A 30 3.14 10.06 -5.67
C PRO A 30 3.95 8.78 -5.97
N GLU A 31 5.19 8.71 -5.50
CA GLU A 31 6.05 7.53 -5.67
C GLU A 31 5.53 6.33 -4.89
N ALA A 32 5.14 6.53 -3.63
CA ALA A 32 4.57 5.47 -2.79
C ALA A 32 3.18 5.03 -3.30
N LEU A 33 2.35 5.97 -3.75
CA LEU A 33 1.05 5.68 -4.38
C LEU A 33 1.24 4.73 -5.57
N ARG A 34 2.21 5.06 -6.44
CA ARG A 34 2.53 4.27 -7.60
C ARG A 34 3.01 2.88 -7.23
N ALA A 35 3.89 2.75 -6.25
CA ALA A 35 4.37 1.44 -5.81
C ALA A 35 3.27 0.57 -5.18
N LEU A 36 2.27 1.17 -4.52
CA LEU A 36 1.15 0.45 -3.91
C LEU A 36 0.09 -0.04 -4.91
N LEU A 37 -0.07 0.68 -6.02
CA LEU A 37 -1.19 0.47 -6.95
C LEU A 37 -0.76 0.02 -8.35
N TYR A 38 0.42 0.42 -8.83
CA TYR A 38 0.84 0.29 -10.22
C TYR A 38 2.20 -0.42 -10.29
N PRO A 39 2.23 -1.76 -10.29
CA PRO A 39 3.46 -2.54 -10.24
C PRO A 39 4.30 -2.47 -11.52
N THR A 40 3.74 -1.94 -12.61
CA THR A 40 4.43 -1.79 -13.90
C THR A 40 4.60 -0.32 -14.26
N ALA A 41 5.55 -0.04 -15.15
CA ALA A 41 5.81 1.33 -15.61
C ALA A 41 4.72 1.89 -16.53
N SER A 42 3.81 1.05 -17.05
CA SER A 42 2.77 1.48 -17.99
C SER A 42 1.70 2.35 -17.32
N GLY A 43 1.52 2.22 -16.00
CA GLY A 43 0.42 2.85 -15.25
C GLY A 43 -0.97 2.31 -15.60
N ARG A 44 -1.05 1.34 -16.51
CA ARG A 44 -2.30 0.69 -16.93
C ARG A 44 -2.63 -0.53 -16.08
N ASP A 45 -1.58 -1.20 -15.61
CA ASP A 45 -1.71 -2.41 -14.82
C ASP A 45 -1.87 -2.04 -13.35
N ARG A 46 -2.92 -2.54 -12.73
CA ARG A 46 -3.26 -2.29 -11.33
C ARG A 46 -3.01 -3.52 -10.49
N LEU A 47 -2.26 -3.36 -9.39
CA LEU A 47 -2.19 -4.36 -8.34
C LEU A 47 -3.51 -4.34 -7.54
N VAL A 48 -4.16 -5.48 -7.50
CA VAL A 48 -5.39 -5.69 -6.75
C VAL A 48 -5.15 -6.69 -5.64
N ILE A 49 -5.56 -6.34 -4.42
CA ILE A 49 -5.60 -7.24 -3.27
C ILE A 49 -7.02 -7.21 -2.69
N ARG A 50 -7.85 -8.20 -3.02
CA ARG A 50 -9.22 -8.26 -2.51
C ARG A 50 -9.30 -9.00 -1.18
N GLY A 51 -10.15 -8.48 -0.29
CA GLY A 51 -10.33 -9.02 1.05
C GLY A 51 -9.05 -8.92 1.90
N VAL A 52 -8.39 -7.76 1.83
CA VAL A 52 -7.19 -7.40 2.60
C VAL A 52 -7.43 -7.65 4.08
N ASP A 53 -6.50 -8.38 4.68
CA ASP A 53 -6.51 -8.72 6.09
C ASP A 53 -5.07 -8.61 6.60
N VAL A 54 -4.80 -7.56 7.38
CA VAL A 54 -3.47 -7.31 7.97
C VAL A 54 -3.31 -8.19 9.20
N LYS A 55 -2.48 -9.22 9.09
CA LYS A 55 -2.25 -10.22 10.15
C LYS A 55 -1.27 -9.74 11.20
N SER A 56 -0.27 -8.98 10.79
CA SER A 56 0.75 -8.44 11.67
C SER A 56 1.21 -7.08 11.17
N MET A 57 1.68 -6.27 12.09
CA MET A 57 2.37 -5.02 11.82
C MET A 57 3.56 -4.92 12.75
N THR A 58 4.76 -4.83 12.17
CA THR A 58 6.01 -4.80 12.92
C THR A 58 6.80 -3.55 12.54
N ILE A 59 7.21 -2.76 13.54
CA ILE A 59 8.21 -1.71 13.33
C ILE A 59 9.57 -2.39 13.15
N VAL A 60 10.13 -2.30 11.95
CA VAL A 60 11.43 -2.92 11.62
C VAL A 60 12.59 -1.94 11.68
N ALA A 61 12.30 -0.63 11.56
CA ALA A 61 13.31 0.42 11.77
C ALA A 61 12.65 1.73 12.18
N VAL A 62 13.41 2.56 12.91
CA VAL A 62 13.09 3.96 13.18
C VAL A 62 14.31 4.78 12.83
N THR A 63 14.16 5.73 11.92
CA THR A 63 15.22 6.65 11.50
C THR A 63 14.92 8.02 12.11
N PRO A 64 15.71 8.47 13.11
CA PRO A 64 15.55 9.80 13.66
C PRO A 64 16.03 10.87 12.67
N GLY A 65 15.51 12.08 12.80
CA GLY A 65 15.88 13.22 11.96
C GLY A 65 14.90 14.37 12.12
N THR A 66 15.07 15.42 11.30
CA THR A 66 14.13 16.55 11.25
C THR A 66 12.72 16.12 10.89
N LEU A 67 12.61 15.15 9.96
CA LEU A 67 11.37 14.45 9.65
C LEU A 67 11.60 12.96 9.96
N PRO A 68 11.30 12.50 11.19
CA PRO A 68 11.49 11.11 11.58
C PRO A 68 10.76 10.13 10.66
N GLU A 69 11.37 8.98 10.41
CA GLU A 69 10.78 7.91 9.60
C GLU A 69 10.63 6.63 10.41
N VAL A 70 9.55 5.90 10.13
CA VAL A 70 9.29 4.57 10.67
C VAL A 70 9.10 3.62 9.52
N ARG A 71 9.89 2.55 9.50
CA ARG A 71 9.73 1.46 8.55
C ARG A 71 8.91 0.35 9.18
N LEU A 72 7.85 -0.06 8.50
CA LEU A 72 6.91 -1.08 8.92
C LEU A 72 6.92 -2.25 7.96
N GLN A 73 6.93 -3.46 8.51
CA GLN A 73 6.54 -4.66 7.77
C GLN A 73 5.10 -5.01 8.12
N LEU A 74 4.28 -5.25 7.10
CA LEU A 74 2.92 -5.74 7.25
C LEU A 74 2.81 -7.10 6.57
N ASP A 75 2.30 -8.10 7.29
CA ASP A 75 1.91 -9.37 6.68
C ASP A 75 0.43 -9.27 6.27
N VAL A 76 0.16 -9.29 4.97
CA VAL A 76 -1.16 -9.07 4.39
C VAL A 76 -1.65 -10.36 3.74
N VAL A 77 -2.88 -10.75 4.04
CA VAL A 77 -3.56 -11.87 3.38
C VAL A 77 -4.69 -11.34 2.52
N GLY A 78 -4.78 -11.82 1.28
CA GLY A 78 -5.84 -11.44 0.35
C GLY A 78 -5.79 -12.24 -0.94
N VAL A 79 -6.75 -11.99 -1.83
CA VAL A 79 -6.71 -12.47 -3.21
C VAL A 79 -5.93 -11.45 -4.04
N GLN A 80 -4.75 -11.83 -4.50
CA GLN A 80 -3.82 -10.92 -5.14
C GLN A 80 -3.64 -11.22 -6.63
N TYR A 81 -3.78 -10.21 -7.47
CA TYR A 81 -3.55 -10.29 -8.91
C TYR A 81 -3.21 -8.91 -9.48
N VAL A 82 -2.62 -8.91 -10.67
CA VAL A 82 -2.44 -7.69 -11.47
C VAL A 82 -3.46 -7.74 -12.60
N GLU A 83 -4.21 -6.67 -12.79
CA GLU A 83 -5.14 -6.55 -13.92
C GLU A 83 -4.90 -5.30 -14.74
N ASP A 84 -5.11 -5.40 -16.05
CA ASP A 84 -5.20 -4.23 -16.92
C ASP A 84 -6.52 -3.49 -16.61
N ARG A 85 -6.43 -2.19 -16.26
CA ARG A 85 -7.59 -1.41 -15.83
C ARG A 85 -8.58 -1.13 -16.96
N ASP A 86 -8.13 -1.11 -18.21
CA ASP A 86 -8.94 -0.80 -19.37
C ASP A 86 -9.69 -2.06 -19.87
N THR A 87 -9.07 -3.23 -19.76
CA THR A 87 -9.61 -4.49 -20.32
C THR A 87 -10.09 -5.49 -19.26
N THR A 88 -9.71 -5.31 -17.99
CA THR A 88 -9.93 -6.25 -16.86
C THR A 88 -9.24 -7.61 -17.01
N GLU A 89 -8.34 -7.74 -17.99
CA GLU A 89 -7.51 -8.92 -18.21
C GLU A 89 -6.54 -9.11 -17.03
N ILE A 90 -6.37 -10.36 -16.59
CA ILE A 90 -5.44 -10.69 -15.50
C ILE A 90 -4.05 -10.90 -16.10
N MET A 91 -3.11 -10.04 -15.73
CA MET A 91 -1.73 -10.08 -16.19
C MET A 91 -0.84 -10.98 -15.33
N ALA A 92 -1.15 -11.12 -14.03
CA ALA A 92 -0.43 -11.98 -13.09
C ALA A 92 -1.29 -12.36 -11.87
N GLY A 93 -0.96 -13.45 -11.19
CA GLY A 93 -1.66 -13.89 -9.98
C GLY A 93 -3.01 -14.57 -10.21
N SER A 94 -3.92 -14.48 -9.24
CA SER A 94 -5.21 -15.21 -9.28
C SER A 94 -6.36 -14.47 -8.60
N LYS A 95 -7.52 -14.43 -9.26
CA LYS A 95 -8.80 -13.96 -8.67
C LYS A 95 -9.44 -14.94 -7.68
N ARG A 96 -8.90 -16.15 -7.50
CA ARG A 96 -9.55 -17.23 -6.71
C ARG A 96 -8.76 -17.68 -5.49
N ARG A 97 -7.44 -17.54 -5.52
CA ARG A 97 -6.56 -18.06 -4.47
C ARG A 97 -6.18 -16.93 -3.52
N ARG A 98 -6.43 -17.12 -2.22
CA ARG A 98 -5.84 -16.26 -1.19
C ARG A 98 -4.35 -16.58 -1.06
N SER A 99 -3.54 -15.55 -0.97
CA SER A 99 -2.11 -15.60 -0.70
C SER A 99 -1.75 -14.68 0.45
N SER A 100 -0.61 -14.95 1.08
CA SER A 100 0.03 -14.03 2.01
C SER A 100 1.13 -13.29 1.26
N THR A 101 1.22 -11.98 1.47
CA THR A 101 2.27 -11.13 0.92
C THR A 101 2.81 -10.22 2.01
N GLN A 102 4.09 -9.89 1.93
CA GLN A 102 4.71 -8.93 2.81
C GLN A 102 4.74 -7.57 2.14
N GLN A 103 4.36 -6.55 2.89
CA GLN A 103 4.48 -5.15 2.51
C GLN A 103 5.50 -4.49 3.42
N LEU A 104 6.35 -3.66 2.84
CA LEU A 104 7.36 -2.89 3.55
C LEU A 104 7.11 -1.42 3.26
N TRP A 105 6.61 -0.69 4.25
CA TRP A 105 6.23 0.71 4.12
C TRP A 105 7.16 1.58 4.95
N THR A 106 7.54 2.73 4.41
CA THR A 106 8.22 3.79 5.16
C THR A 106 7.25 4.94 5.34
N LEU A 107 6.95 5.28 6.59
CA LEU A 107 6.11 6.42 6.95
C LEU A 107 7.01 7.51 7.50
N ARG A 108 6.80 8.74 7.02
CA ARG A 108 7.50 9.93 7.50
C ARG A 108 6.54 10.78 8.31
N LEU A 109 7.03 11.30 9.43
CA LEU A 109 6.30 12.30 10.21
C LEU A 109 6.24 13.60 9.40
N SER A 110 5.05 14.16 9.24
CA SER A 110 4.77 15.39 8.50
C SER A 110 4.42 16.54 9.44
N ASP A 111 4.42 17.75 8.91
CA ASP A 111 4.01 18.95 9.64
C ASP A 111 2.47 19.14 9.69
N ASP A 112 1.68 18.27 9.04
CA ASP A 112 0.22 18.32 9.12
C ASP A 112 -0.27 17.62 10.40
N PRO A 113 -0.78 18.36 11.40
CA PRO A 113 -1.24 17.76 12.65
C PRO A 113 -2.47 16.87 12.47
N ARG A 114 -3.23 17.03 11.38
CA ARG A 114 -4.38 16.16 11.07
C ARG A 114 -3.95 14.86 10.41
N ARG A 115 -2.79 14.86 9.74
CA ARG A 115 -2.22 13.70 9.02
C ARG A 115 -0.72 13.62 9.29
N PRO A 116 -0.34 13.33 10.53
CA PRO A 116 1.06 13.43 10.94
C PRO A 116 1.92 12.36 10.28
N TRP A 117 1.38 11.29 9.69
CA TRP A 117 2.16 10.25 9.02
C TRP A 117 1.75 10.12 7.56
N VAL A 118 2.74 10.16 6.68
CA VAL A 118 2.59 10.00 5.23
C VAL A 118 3.46 8.84 4.78
N VAL A 119 2.94 7.94 3.94
CA VAL A 119 3.76 6.88 3.33
C VAL A 119 4.62 7.51 2.24
N VAL A 120 5.93 7.43 2.40
CA VAL A 120 6.91 8.03 1.48
C VAL A 120 7.61 7.00 0.59
N ASP A 121 7.57 5.73 0.99
CA ASP A 121 8.06 4.59 0.23
C ASP A 121 7.23 3.36 0.57
N ALA A 122 7.01 2.51 -0.43
CA ALA A 122 6.27 1.27 -0.28
C ALA A 122 6.85 0.21 -1.22
N VAL A 123 7.05 -0.99 -0.69
CA VAL A 123 7.52 -2.14 -1.46
C VAL A 123 6.63 -3.33 -1.12
N GLY A 124 6.06 -3.96 -2.13
CA GLY A 124 5.23 -5.15 -2.00
C GLY A 124 5.65 -6.23 -2.98
N VAL A 125 5.41 -7.50 -2.64
CA VAL A 125 5.64 -8.60 -3.57
C VAL A 125 4.51 -8.63 -4.59
N VAL A 126 4.85 -8.43 -5.87
CA VAL A 126 3.93 -8.60 -7.01
C VAL A 126 3.64 -10.10 -7.15
N PRO A 127 2.37 -10.51 -7.31
CA PRO A 127 2.04 -11.91 -7.51
C PRO A 127 2.65 -12.39 -8.83
N ARG A 128 3.18 -13.61 -8.85
CA ARG A 128 3.66 -14.27 -10.06
C ARG A 128 2.52 -15.03 -10.74
#